data_AF-A0A8T4QSM8-F1
#
_entry.id   AF-A0A8T4QSM8-F1
#
_cell.length_a   1.000
_cell.length_b   1.000
_cell.length_c   1.000
_cell.angle_alpha   90.00
_cell.angle_beta   90.00
_cell.angle_gamma   90.00
#
_symmetry.space_group_name_H-M   'P 1'
#
loop_
_entity.id
_entity.type
_entity.pdbx_description
1 polymer ?
#
loop_
_entity_poly.entity_id
_entity_poly.type
_entity_poly.pdbx_seq_one_letter_code
_entity_poly.pdbx_strand_id
1 'polypeptide(L)'
;MTWYEKGWWKKVVHAKERSKHVDSLTDIQAIIEFLEEVNLDTKELLPFFKKLEELEKERKVGKENIEQLNLESQAGILEKILERYEFFENDVDINGLRVKHIANEFLNKAKKAGLKDLVKEKEEDQRWWMLW
;
A
#
# COMPACT_ATOMS: atom_id res chain seq x y z
N MET A 1 35.98 -0.09 -9.11
CA MET A 1 35.62 -0.93 -7.96
C MET A 1 34.20 -0.56 -7.57
N THR A 2 33.27 -1.44 -7.88
CA THR A 2 31.84 -1.13 -7.93
C THR A 2 31.20 -1.20 -6.54
N TRP A 3 30.28 -0.27 -6.29
CA TRP A 3 29.55 0.07 -5.06
C TRP A 3 29.01 -1.11 -4.22
N TYR A 4 28.86 -2.30 -4.83
CA TYR A 4 28.34 -3.53 -4.23
C TYR A 4 29.41 -4.43 -3.56
N GLU A 5 30.70 -4.14 -3.67
CA GLU A 5 31.77 -4.96 -3.04
C GLU A 5 32.02 -4.65 -1.56
N LYS A 6 31.30 -3.69 -0.97
CA LYS A 6 31.51 -3.31 0.43
C LYS A 6 30.44 -3.94 1.32
N GLY A 7 30.86 -4.87 2.21
CA GLY A 7 30.01 -5.64 3.13
C GLY A 7 29.17 -4.86 4.15
N TRP A 8 29.12 -3.54 4.08
CA TRP A 8 28.23 -2.71 4.90
C TRP A 8 26.79 -2.73 4.39
N TRP A 9 26.53 -2.88 3.08
CA TRP A 9 25.16 -3.01 2.57
C TRP A 9 24.47 -4.29 3.08
N LYS A 10 25.20 -5.40 3.21
CA LYS A 10 24.67 -6.63 3.84
C LYS A 10 24.27 -6.42 5.30
N LYS A 11 24.89 -5.49 6.02
CA LYS A 11 24.51 -5.13 7.41
C LYS A 11 23.27 -4.25 7.49
N VAL A 12 22.94 -3.48 6.45
CA VAL A 12 21.71 -2.68 6.40
C VAL A 12 20.50 -3.57 6.07
N VAL A 13 20.65 -4.52 5.14
CA VAL A 13 19.59 -5.50 4.80
C VAL A 13 19.37 -6.53 5.92
N HIS A 14 20.38 -6.80 6.76
CA HIS A 14 20.30 -7.71 7.91
C HIS A 14 20.21 -7.01 9.28
N ALA A 15 20.04 -5.68 9.30
CA ALA A 15 19.57 -5.00 10.49
C ALA A 15 18.09 -5.34 10.66
N LYS A 16 17.83 -6.62 11.00
CA LYS A 16 16.60 -7.07 11.63
C LYS A 16 16.35 -6.07 12.74
N GLU A 17 15.37 -5.21 12.52
CA GLU A 17 14.66 -4.56 13.60
C GLU A 17 14.50 -5.62 14.67
N ARG A 18 15.07 -5.36 15.85
CA ARG A 18 14.90 -6.24 17.00
C ARG A 18 13.39 -6.30 17.20
N SER A 19 12.79 -7.38 16.73
CA SER A 19 11.36 -7.49 16.58
C SER A 19 10.75 -7.27 17.95
N LYS A 20 10.00 -6.18 18.11
CA LYS A 20 8.86 -6.21 19.03
C LYS A 20 8.15 -7.53 18.76
N HIS A 21 7.72 -8.23 19.81
CA HIS A 21 6.99 -9.47 19.65
C HIS A 21 5.89 -9.24 18.62
N VAL A 22 6.06 -9.82 17.44
CA VAL A 22 5.07 -9.73 16.37
C VAL A 22 3.92 -10.61 16.81
N ASP A 23 2.73 -10.04 16.81
CA ASP A 23 1.50 -10.77 17.06
C ASP A 23 0.71 -10.78 15.75
N SER A 24 0.90 -11.85 14.97
CA SER A 24 0.15 -12.07 13.73
C SER A 24 -1.36 -11.93 13.92
N LEU A 25 -1.92 -12.24 15.09
CA LEU A 25 -3.37 -12.13 15.27
C LEU A 25 -3.81 -10.66 15.26
N THR A 26 -3.09 -9.80 15.97
CA THR A 26 -3.30 -8.35 15.96
C THR A 26 -3.14 -7.79 14.54
N ASP A 27 -2.09 -8.20 13.82
CA ASP A 27 -1.87 -7.76 12.43
C ASP A 27 -3.00 -8.21 11.50
N ILE A 28 -3.49 -9.45 11.65
CA ILE A 28 -4.63 -9.98 10.88
C ILE A 28 -5.90 -9.18 11.18
N GLN A 29 -6.18 -8.88 12.45
CA GLN A 29 -7.35 -8.09 12.85
C GLN A 29 -7.31 -6.69 12.23
N ALA A 30 -6.17 -6.02 12.29
CA ALA A 30 -6.03 -4.67 11.74
C ALA A 30 -6.13 -4.63 10.20
N ILE A 31 -5.71 -5.71 9.51
CA ILE A 31 -5.95 -5.85 8.06
C ILE A 31 -7.44 -6.05 7.78
N ILE A 32 -8.16 -6.83 8.60
CA ILE A 32 -9.61 -7.02 8.44
C ILE A 32 -10.33 -5.68 8.59
N GLU A 33 -10.02 -4.92 9.65
CA GLU A 33 -10.59 -3.58 9.87
C GLU A 33 -10.33 -2.65 8.68
N PHE A 34 -9.08 -2.59 8.22
CA PHE A 34 -8.72 -1.81 7.03
C PHE A 34 -9.53 -2.22 5.78
N LEU A 35 -9.68 -3.51 5.51
CA LEU A 35 -10.44 -3.98 4.35
C LEU A 35 -11.93 -3.62 4.44
N GLU A 36 -12.50 -3.55 5.64
CA GLU A 36 -13.86 -3.08 5.87
C GLU A 36 -13.98 -1.57 5.61
N GLU A 37 -12.99 -0.78 6.04
CA GLU A 37 -12.94 0.68 5.87
C GLU A 37 -12.66 1.09 4.42
N VAL A 38 -11.76 0.41 3.70
CA VAL A 38 -11.46 0.69 2.28
C VAL A 38 -12.70 0.66 1.39
N ASN A 39 -13.65 -0.23 1.69
CA ASN A 39 -14.91 -0.30 0.95
C ASN A 39 -15.76 0.97 1.13
N LEU A 40 -15.67 1.63 2.28
CA LEU A 40 -16.33 2.91 2.53
C LEU A 40 -15.58 4.04 1.80
N ASP A 41 -14.26 4.08 1.95
CA ASP A 41 -13.40 5.11 1.34
C ASP A 41 -13.52 5.14 -0.19
N THR A 42 -13.53 3.97 -0.82
CA THR A 42 -13.70 3.85 -2.28
C THR A 42 -15.08 4.28 -2.76
N LYS A 43 -16.13 4.09 -1.95
CA LYS A 43 -17.49 4.60 -2.25
C LYS A 43 -17.56 6.11 -2.16
N GLU A 44 -16.77 6.75 -1.30
CA GLU A 44 -16.67 8.20 -1.17
C GLU A 44 -15.84 8.85 -2.28
N LEU A 45 -14.75 8.20 -2.71
CA LEU A 45 -13.88 8.67 -3.78
C LEU A 45 -14.56 8.65 -5.15
N LEU A 46 -15.38 7.63 -5.43
CA LEU A 46 -15.99 7.42 -6.75
C LEU A 46 -16.83 8.63 -7.23
N PRO A 47 -17.71 9.25 -6.41
CA PRO A 47 -18.40 10.48 -6.77
C PRO A 47 -17.47 11.63 -7.19
N PHE A 48 -16.34 11.82 -6.49
CA PHE A 48 -15.39 12.89 -6.84
C PHE A 48 -14.75 12.66 -8.20
N PHE A 49 -14.32 11.43 -8.50
CA PHE A 49 -13.78 11.09 -9.81
C PHE A 49 -14.81 11.20 -10.94
N LYS A 50 -16.07 10.78 -10.70
CA LYS A 50 -17.16 10.99 -11.66
C LYS A 50 -17.37 12.48 -11.93
N LYS A 51 -17.34 13.30 -10.88
CA LYS A 51 -17.52 14.74 -11.04
C LYS A 51 -16.36 15.39 -11.78
N LEU A 52 -15.13 14.98 -11.49
CA LEU A 52 -13.95 15.43 -12.22
C LEU A 52 -14.03 15.04 -13.70
N GLU A 53 -14.48 13.83 -14.01
CA GLU A 53 -14.68 13.37 -15.39
C GLU A 53 -15.72 14.23 -16.14
N GLU A 54 -16.83 14.57 -15.50
CA GLU A 54 -17.84 15.48 -16.07
C GLU A 54 -17.26 16.86 -16.38
N LEU A 55 -16.50 17.45 -15.44
CA LEU A 55 -15.88 18.75 -15.62
C LEU A 55 -14.83 18.73 -16.74
N GLU A 56 -14.03 17.67 -16.83
CA GLU A 56 -13.08 17.45 -17.93
C GLU A 56 -13.77 17.36 -19.29
N LYS A 57 -14.92 16.69 -19.38
CA LYS A 57 -15.74 16.62 -20.60
C LYS A 57 -16.29 17.98 -20.98
N GLU A 58 -16.80 18.74 -20.00
CA GLU A 58 -17.30 20.11 -20.21
C GLU A 58 -16.21 21.06 -20.69
N ARG A 59 -15.02 21.03 -20.07
CA ARG A 59 -13.88 21.88 -20.46
C ARG A 59 -13.52 21.71 -21.93
N LYS A 60 -13.51 20.45 -22.41
CA LYS A 60 -13.15 20.12 -23.81
C LYS A 60 -14.09 20.71 -24.86
N VAL A 61 -15.33 21.04 -24.49
CA VAL A 61 -16.35 21.58 -25.41
C VAL A 61 -16.72 23.04 -25.10
N GLY A 62 -16.15 23.62 -24.05
CA GLY A 62 -16.46 24.96 -23.55
C GLY A 62 -15.80 26.09 -24.33
N LYS A 63 -16.25 27.32 -24.10
CA LYS A 63 -15.62 28.57 -24.57
C LYS A 63 -14.73 29.17 -23.46
N GLU A 64 -13.82 30.07 -23.78
CA GLU A 64 -12.80 30.63 -22.86
C GLU A 64 -13.32 31.03 -21.46
N ASN A 65 -14.43 31.77 -21.34
CA ASN A 65 -14.95 32.18 -20.01
C ASN A 65 -15.54 31.02 -19.18
N ILE A 66 -15.89 29.90 -19.80
CA ILE A 66 -16.35 28.68 -19.12
C ILE A 66 -15.14 27.84 -18.68
N GLU A 67 -14.03 27.94 -19.40
CA GLU A 67 -12.80 27.20 -19.12
C GLU A 67 -12.20 27.56 -17.76
N GLN A 68 -12.11 28.85 -17.43
CA GLN A 68 -11.58 29.29 -16.13
C GLN A 68 -12.42 28.77 -14.96
N LEU A 69 -13.73 28.98 -14.98
CA LEU A 69 -14.64 28.53 -13.92
C LEU A 69 -14.62 27.00 -13.77
N ASN A 70 -14.52 26.29 -14.88
CA ASN A 70 -14.40 24.85 -14.89
C ASN A 70 -13.10 24.39 -14.23
N LEU A 71 -11.95 25.00 -14.57
CA LEU A 71 -10.67 24.68 -13.95
C LEU A 71 -10.65 24.98 -12.44
N GLU A 72 -11.24 26.09 -12.01
CA GLU A 72 -11.41 26.40 -10.58
C GLU A 72 -12.27 25.33 -9.86
N SER A 73 -13.32 24.86 -10.52
CA SER A 73 -14.17 23.76 -10.01
C SER A 73 -13.42 22.43 -9.95
N GLN A 74 -12.59 22.13 -10.95
CA GLN A 74 -11.75 20.92 -10.97
C GLN A 74 -10.72 20.97 -9.84
N ALA A 75 -10.08 22.12 -9.60
CA ALA A 75 -9.10 22.28 -8.54
C ALA A 75 -9.71 21.93 -7.17
N GLY A 76 -10.90 22.45 -6.84
CA GLY A 76 -11.57 22.14 -5.57
C GLY A 76 -12.01 20.68 -5.40
N ILE A 77 -12.19 19.94 -6.49
CA ILE A 77 -12.46 18.48 -6.45
C ILE A 77 -11.16 17.70 -6.32
N LEU A 78 -10.12 18.12 -7.04
CA LEU A 78 -8.80 17.51 -6.99
C LEU A 78 -8.19 17.60 -5.59
N GLU A 79 -8.33 18.73 -4.89
CA GLU A 79 -7.87 18.86 -3.50
C GLU A 79 -8.44 17.76 -2.60
N LYS A 80 -9.76 17.48 -2.70
CA LYS A 80 -10.43 16.43 -1.93
C LYS A 80 -10.01 15.03 -2.33
N ILE A 81 -9.81 14.81 -3.63
CA ILE A 81 -9.29 13.52 -4.13
C ILE A 81 -7.89 13.29 -3.58
N LEU A 82 -7.00 14.27 -3.71
CA LEU A 82 -5.60 14.16 -3.30
C LEU A 82 -5.48 13.86 -1.81
N GLU A 83 -6.17 14.61 -0.96
CA GLU A 83 -6.21 14.37 0.49
C GLU A 83 -6.67 12.93 0.81
N ARG A 84 -7.78 12.50 0.21
CA ARG A 84 -8.33 11.16 0.51
C ARG A 84 -7.48 10.03 -0.05
N TYR A 85 -6.85 10.24 -1.20
CA TYR A 85 -5.97 9.26 -1.83
C TYR A 85 -4.63 9.12 -1.07
N GLU A 86 -4.13 10.22 -0.49
CA GLU A 86 -2.96 10.19 0.40
C GLU A 86 -3.22 9.31 1.63
N PHE A 87 -4.38 9.44 2.28
CA PHE A 87 -4.75 8.54 3.39
C PHE A 87 -4.84 7.08 2.93
N PHE A 88 -5.49 6.84 1.78
CA PHE A 88 -5.63 5.49 1.23
C PHE A 88 -4.27 4.85 0.92
N GLU A 89 -3.34 5.57 0.29
CA GLU A 89 -1.98 5.08 0.00
C GLU A 89 -1.23 4.74 1.29
N ASN A 90 -1.25 5.63 2.28
CA ASN A 90 -0.60 5.40 3.58
C ASN A 90 -1.16 4.15 4.29
N ASP A 91 -2.48 3.97 4.28
CA ASP A 91 -3.11 2.81 4.92
C ASP A 91 -2.79 1.51 4.17
N VAL A 92 -2.76 1.54 2.83
CA VAL A 92 -2.33 0.39 2.00
C VAL A 92 -0.89 0.00 2.36
N ASP A 93 0.02 0.96 2.47
CA ASP A 93 1.42 0.71 2.80
C ASP A 93 1.60 0.11 4.20
N ILE A 94 0.92 0.68 5.19
CA ILE A 94 0.94 0.17 6.58
C ILE A 94 0.43 -1.27 6.62
N ASN A 95 -0.69 -1.55 5.95
CA ASN A 95 -1.24 -2.90 5.91
C ASN A 95 -0.38 -3.85 5.09
N GLY A 96 0.31 -3.34 4.08
CA GLY A 96 1.36 -4.06 3.37
C GLY A 96 2.44 -4.59 4.32
N LEU A 97 2.95 -3.74 5.22
CA LEU A 97 3.93 -4.16 6.24
C LEU A 97 3.38 -5.25 7.17
N ARG A 98 2.11 -5.14 7.59
CA ARG A 98 1.44 -6.16 8.42
C ARG A 98 1.38 -7.52 7.72
N VAL A 99 1.05 -7.55 6.42
CA VAL A 99 1.08 -8.80 5.63
C VAL A 99 2.49 -9.40 5.63
N LYS A 100 3.53 -8.57 5.48
CA LYS A 100 4.92 -9.04 5.52
C LYS A 100 5.30 -9.63 6.87
N HIS A 101 4.83 -9.03 7.95
CA HIS A 101 5.02 -9.55 9.30
C HIS A 101 4.36 -10.92 9.49
N ILE A 102 3.10 -11.06 9.08
CA ILE A 102 2.36 -12.33 9.16
C ILE A 102 3.08 -13.44 8.39
N ALA A 103 3.50 -13.18 7.14
CA ALA A 103 4.19 -14.16 6.32
C ALA A 103 5.53 -14.61 6.93
N ASN A 104 6.31 -13.65 7.46
CA ASN A 104 7.57 -13.95 8.15
C ASN A 104 7.35 -14.77 9.42
N GLU A 105 6.35 -14.42 10.24
CA GLU A 105 6.03 -15.15 11.45
C GLU A 105 5.55 -16.57 11.14
N PHE A 106 4.75 -16.74 10.09
CA PHE A 106 4.33 -18.04 9.58
C PHE A 106 5.54 -18.92 9.21
N LEU A 107 6.49 -18.41 8.42
CA LEU A 107 7.70 -19.17 8.07
C LEU A 107 8.53 -19.54 9.30
N ASN A 108 8.64 -18.63 10.28
CA ASN A 108 9.34 -18.91 11.53
C ASN A 108 8.66 -20.02 12.34
N LYS A 109 7.33 -20.02 12.42
CA LYS A 109 6.54 -21.06 13.09
C LYS A 109 6.67 -22.40 12.34
N ALA A 110 6.57 -22.40 11.01
CA ALA A 110 6.71 -23.59 10.17
C ALA A 110 8.11 -24.23 10.31
N LYS A 111 9.18 -23.41 10.32
CA LYS A 111 10.56 -23.86 10.59
C LYS A 111 10.66 -24.56 11.95
N LYS A 112 10.12 -23.95 13.00
CA LYS A 112 10.12 -24.52 14.37
C LYS A 112 9.30 -25.81 14.47
N ALA A 113 8.23 -25.93 13.70
CA ALA A 113 7.38 -27.13 13.64
C ALA A 113 7.99 -28.27 12.79
N GLY A 114 9.14 -28.05 12.15
CA GLY A 114 9.81 -29.07 11.34
C GLY A 114 9.31 -29.19 9.90
N LEU A 115 8.51 -28.24 9.40
CA LEU A 115 7.95 -28.23 8.04
C LEU A 115 8.98 -27.73 7.00
N LYS A 116 10.11 -28.43 6.88
CA LYS A 116 11.26 -27.98 6.08
C LYS A 116 10.95 -27.86 4.58
N ASP A 117 10.21 -28.81 4.02
CA ASP A 117 9.89 -28.81 2.58
C ASP A 117 8.97 -27.64 2.22
N LEU A 118 7.95 -27.38 3.05
CA LEU A 118 7.06 -26.23 2.90
C LEU A 118 7.85 -24.91 2.95
N VAL A 119 8.74 -24.79 3.93
CA VAL A 119 9.57 -23.58 4.09
C VAL A 119 10.44 -23.37 2.85
N LYS A 120 11.10 -24.43 2.36
CA LYS A 120 11.94 -24.36 1.16
C LYS A 120 11.13 -23.95 -0.06
N GLU A 121 9.97 -24.57 -0.27
CA GLU A 121 9.06 -24.22 -1.37
C GLU A 121 8.70 -22.73 -1.34
N LYS A 122 8.42 -22.17 -0.15
CA LYS A 122 8.07 -20.75 -0.02
C LYS A 122 9.27 -19.82 -0.15
N GLU A 123 10.46 -20.21 0.30
CA GLU A 123 11.69 -19.41 0.11
C GLU A 123 12.12 -19.31 -1.36
N GLU A 124 11.73 -20.26 -2.21
CA GLU A 124 11.98 -20.22 -3.66
C GLU A 124 10.96 -19.32 -4.41
N ASP A 125 9.82 -19.01 -3.80
CA ASP A 125 8.78 -18.14 -4.37
C ASP A 125 9.10 -16.65 -4.12
N GLN A 126 9.33 -15.91 -5.20
CA GLN A 126 9.67 -14.47 -5.15
C GLN A 126 8.64 -13.62 -4.42
N ARG A 127 7.36 -14.03 -4.38
CA ARG A 127 6.33 -13.29 -3.64
C ARG A 127 6.60 -13.27 -2.14
N TRP A 128 7.22 -14.32 -1.62
CA TRP A 128 7.61 -14.44 -0.22
C TRP A 128 8.89 -13.68 0.11
N TRP A 129 9.55 -13.10 -0.89
CA TRP A 129 10.65 -12.16 -0.67
C TRP A 129 10.13 -10.76 -0.34
N MET A 130 8.86 -10.49 -0.69
CA MET A 130 8.12 -9.29 -0.26
C MET A 130 8.86 -7.98 -0.56
N LEU A 131 9.49 -7.93 -1.73
CA LEU A 131 10.31 -6.81 -2.24
C LEU A 131 9.50 -5.68 -2.89
N TRP A 132 8.16 -5.78 -2.85
CA TRP A 132 7.25 -4.70 -3.21
C TRP A 132 7.14 -3.68 -2.08
#